data_AF-A0A2S8UUF8-F1
#
_entry.id   AF-A0A2S8UUF8-F1
#
_cell.length_a   1.000
_cell.length_b   1.000
_cell.length_c   1.000
_cell.angle_alpha   90.00
_cell.angle_beta   90.00
_cell.angle_gamma   90.00
#
_symmetry.space_group_name_H-M   'P 1'
#
loop_
_entity.id
_entity.type
_entity.pdbx_description
1 polymer ?
#
loop_
_entity_poly.entity_id
_entity_poly.type
_entity_poly.pdbx_seq_one_letter_code
_entity_poly.pdbx_strand_id
1 'polypeptide(L)'
;MKGTVMKRTLTISMLTILLLISFSACSNKDNPFPANGVLIIGDENKTSPIINRYQEITKENEVFSVKTGKYGKGQVLILNESTAQALIKAQVFRKRENGSNFRPIDTLPKFPKEGSLLFANEEEKAMKSIELEGKEIPVTYDSDTWIGNNRKYPTQWYVIVAKNSVYKEIKVNETKMQLLHLKKSLGDEKPKMSTDNTLINENVKVEKLIEGFKGEISVQFVTIGEKS
;
A
#
# COMPACT_ATOMS: atom_id res chain seq x y z
N MET A 1 17.36 7.15 -82.16
CA MET A 1 16.26 6.48 -81.41
C MET A 1 16.91 5.68 -80.29
N LYS A 2 17.00 6.28 -79.10
CA LYS A 2 16.19 5.98 -77.90
C LYS A 2 16.39 4.54 -77.38
N GLY A 3 17.03 4.45 -76.23
CA GLY A 3 17.37 3.23 -75.52
C GLY A 3 16.37 2.79 -74.45
N THR A 4 16.88 1.85 -73.65
CA THR A 4 16.58 1.58 -72.23
C THR A 4 15.59 0.45 -71.91
N VAL A 5 16.18 -0.71 -71.58
CA VAL A 5 16.04 -1.50 -70.34
C VAL A 5 14.63 -1.84 -69.80
N MET A 6 14.37 -3.15 -69.81
CA MET A 6 13.75 -4.02 -68.78
C MET A 6 12.58 -3.45 -67.95
N LYS A 7 11.38 -4.04 -68.12
CA LYS A 7 10.24 -3.83 -67.22
C LYS A 7 9.67 -5.15 -66.68
N ARG A 8 9.86 -5.29 -65.37
CA ARG A 8 8.89 -5.80 -64.38
C ARG A 8 8.63 -7.31 -64.31
N THR A 9 9.57 -8.01 -63.71
CA THR A 9 9.28 -9.16 -62.84
C THR A 9 9.93 -8.91 -61.48
N LEU A 10 9.13 -8.42 -60.52
CA LEU A 10 9.50 -8.43 -59.10
C LEU A 10 8.20 -8.42 -58.29
N THR A 11 7.62 -9.61 -58.26
CA THR A 11 6.52 -10.03 -57.41
C THR A 11 7.05 -10.14 -55.97
N ILE A 12 6.46 -9.35 -55.07
CA ILE A 12 6.20 -9.68 -53.65
C ILE A 12 7.41 -10.23 -52.88
N SER A 13 8.27 -9.36 -52.36
CA SER A 13 9.23 -9.70 -51.30
C SER A 13 9.65 -8.46 -50.50
N MET A 14 8.71 -7.61 -50.12
CA MET A 14 9.01 -6.41 -49.30
C MET A 14 7.81 -5.98 -48.45
N LEU A 15 7.23 -6.90 -47.67
CA LEU A 15 6.16 -6.53 -46.72
C LEU A 15 6.20 -7.30 -45.38
N THR A 16 7.36 -7.86 -45.00
CA THR A 16 7.48 -8.67 -43.78
C THR A 16 8.63 -8.26 -42.84
N ILE A 17 9.29 -7.13 -43.08
CA ILE A 17 10.44 -6.67 -42.24
C ILE A 17 10.11 -5.46 -41.35
N LEU A 18 8.88 -4.93 -41.38
CA LEU A 18 8.50 -3.75 -40.59
C LEU A 18 7.72 -4.04 -39.29
N LEU A 19 7.62 -5.30 -38.86
CA LEU A 19 6.85 -5.70 -37.67
C LEU A 19 7.70 -6.14 -36.45
N LEU A 20 9.04 -5.98 -36.49
CA LEU A 20 9.92 -6.44 -35.40
C LEU A 20 10.68 -5.34 -34.65
N ILE A 21 10.33 -4.06 -34.83
CA ILE A 21 10.91 -2.95 -34.04
C ILE A 21 9.92 -2.43 -32.98
N SER A 22 8.94 -3.24 -32.57
CA SER A 22 8.22 -2.98 -31.32
C SER A 22 9.14 -3.32 -30.15
N PHE A 23 10.04 -2.38 -29.87
CA PHE A 23 10.74 -2.15 -28.62
C PHE A 23 10.83 -3.36 -27.70
N SER A 24 11.87 -4.15 -27.91
CA SER A 24 12.61 -4.78 -26.82
C SER A 24 13.25 -3.68 -25.96
N ALA A 25 12.44 -2.81 -25.37
CA ALA A 25 12.84 -2.14 -24.15
C ALA A 25 12.78 -3.21 -23.06
N CYS A 26 13.85 -4.00 -22.99
CA CYS A 26 14.28 -4.56 -21.72
C CYS A 26 14.42 -3.35 -20.78
N SER A 27 13.33 -2.97 -20.12
CA SER A 27 13.39 -1.99 -19.06
C SER A 27 14.39 -2.54 -18.07
N ASN A 28 15.45 -1.77 -17.82
CA ASN A 28 16.33 -1.99 -16.68
C ASN A 28 15.49 -2.46 -15.50
N LYS A 29 15.96 -3.48 -14.78
CA LYS A 29 15.38 -4.01 -13.55
C LYS A 29 15.44 -3.00 -12.39
N ASP A 30 15.14 -1.73 -12.68
CA ASP A 30 14.80 -0.74 -11.67
C ASP A 30 13.43 -1.17 -11.18
N ASN A 31 13.35 -1.80 -10.01
CA ASN A 31 12.08 -2.23 -9.42
C ASN A 31 11.12 -1.04 -9.37
N PRO A 32 10.14 -0.93 -10.28
CA PRO A 32 9.14 0.11 -10.16
C PRO A 32 8.39 -0.18 -8.85
N PHE A 33 8.01 0.86 -8.13
CA PHE A 33 7.09 0.75 -7.00
C PHE A 33 5.70 1.16 -7.50
N PRO A 34 5.01 0.31 -8.29
CA PRO A 34 3.75 0.69 -8.89
C PRO A 34 2.71 0.92 -7.80
N ALA A 35 1.95 1.99 -7.91
CA ALA A 35 0.74 2.22 -7.14
C ALA A 35 -0.42 1.36 -7.70
N ASN A 36 -0.31 0.05 -7.51
CA ASN A 36 -1.26 -0.97 -7.99
C ASN A 36 -2.28 -1.39 -6.92
N GLY A 37 -2.33 -0.70 -5.78
CA GLY A 37 -3.33 -0.90 -4.75
C GLY A 37 -3.78 0.40 -4.08
N VAL A 38 -4.93 0.33 -3.39
CA VAL A 38 -5.45 1.40 -2.54
C VAL A 38 -5.76 0.81 -1.17
N LEU A 39 -5.09 1.32 -0.13
CA LEU A 39 -5.36 1.00 1.27
C LEU A 39 -6.26 2.09 1.87
N ILE A 40 -7.42 1.69 2.36
CA ILE A 40 -8.43 2.57 2.92
C ILE A 40 -8.69 2.14 4.36
N ILE A 41 -8.73 3.08 5.30
CA ILE A 41 -9.10 2.82 6.71
C ILE A 41 -10.17 3.83 7.10
N GLY A 42 -11.26 3.35 7.69
CA GLY A 42 -12.34 4.19 8.19
C GLY A 42 -13.72 3.57 8.01
N ASP A 43 -14.75 4.28 8.47
CA ASP A 43 -16.13 3.78 8.44
C ASP A 43 -16.62 3.59 7.00
N GLU A 44 -17.37 2.50 6.75
CA GLU A 44 -17.85 2.12 5.41
C GLU A 44 -18.64 3.27 4.74
N ASN A 45 -19.50 3.94 5.50
CA ASN A 45 -20.31 5.06 4.98
C ASN A 45 -19.46 6.26 4.52
N LYS A 46 -18.29 6.47 5.15
CA LYS A 46 -17.37 7.59 4.82
C LYS A 46 -16.36 7.20 3.74
N THR A 47 -16.08 5.90 3.60
CA THR A 47 -15.11 5.37 2.63
C THR A 47 -15.75 5.01 1.28
N SER A 48 -17.08 4.90 1.21
CA SER A 48 -17.85 4.61 -0.01
C SER A 48 -17.49 5.49 -1.21
N PRO A 49 -17.29 6.82 -1.10
CA PRO A 49 -16.87 7.64 -2.25
C PRO A 49 -15.55 7.19 -2.89
N ILE A 50 -14.61 6.70 -2.08
CA ILE A 50 -13.30 6.22 -2.54
C ILE A 50 -13.41 4.83 -3.16
N ILE A 51 -14.19 3.95 -2.54
CA ILE A 51 -14.45 2.61 -3.08
C ILE A 51 -15.11 2.73 -4.46
N ASN A 52 -16.16 3.55 -4.57
CA ASN A 52 -16.89 3.76 -5.82
C ASN A 52 -15.99 4.35 -6.93
N ARG A 53 -15.07 5.24 -6.58
CA ARG A 53 -14.10 5.81 -7.54
C ARG A 53 -13.24 4.74 -8.21
N TYR A 54 -12.86 3.70 -7.46
CA TYR A 54 -11.91 2.68 -7.93
C TYR A 54 -12.56 1.33 -8.25
N GLN A 55 -13.88 1.18 -8.06
CA GLN A 55 -14.60 -0.09 -8.21
C GLN A 55 -14.34 -0.76 -9.58
N GLU A 56 -14.42 0.00 -10.68
CA GLU A 56 -14.32 -0.53 -12.05
C GLU A 56 -12.93 -1.07 -12.38
N ILE A 57 -11.91 -0.51 -11.72
CA ILE A 57 -10.52 -0.88 -11.91
C ILE A 57 -10.01 -1.79 -10.79
N THR A 58 -10.86 -2.15 -9.82
CA THR A 58 -10.51 -3.09 -8.75
C THR A 58 -10.67 -4.53 -9.27
N LYS A 59 -9.68 -5.37 -9.01
CA LYS A 59 -9.71 -6.82 -9.31
C LYS A 59 -10.08 -7.66 -8.09
N GLU A 60 -9.67 -7.24 -6.91
CA GLU A 60 -9.85 -7.95 -5.63
C GLU A 60 -10.00 -6.87 -4.54
N ASN A 61 -10.95 -7.04 -3.63
CA ASN A 61 -11.12 -6.17 -2.46
C ASN A 61 -11.03 -7.05 -1.21
N GLU A 62 -9.97 -6.86 -0.43
CA GLU A 62 -9.84 -7.51 0.87
C GLU A 62 -10.34 -6.57 1.96
N VAL A 63 -11.28 -7.03 2.79
CA VAL A 63 -11.87 -6.23 3.87
C VAL A 63 -11.50 -6.85 5.21
N PHE A 64 -10.89 -6.04 6.07
CA PHE A 64 -10.44 -6.43 7.41
C PHE A 64 -11.15 -5.58 8.46
N SER A 65 -11.61 -6.21 9.55
CA SER A 65 -11.95 -5.46 10.76
C SER A 65 -10.67 -5.08 11.50
N VAL A 66 -10.56 -3.81 11.87
CA VAL A 66 -9.41 -3.26 12.60
C VAL A 66 -9.89 -2.36 13.71
N LYS A 67 -9.09 -2.22 14.77
CA LYS A 67 -9.41 -1.36 15.90
C LYS A 67 -8.61 -0.08 15.84
N THR A 68 -9.20 1.01 16.30
CA THR A 68 -8.57 2.34 16.31
C THR A 68 -8.74 2.99 17.67
N GLY A 69 -7.78 3.86 18.01
CA GLY A 69 -7.82 4.68 19.21
C GLY A 69 -6.87 5.87 19.10
N LYS A 70 -6.87 6.73 20.10
CA LYS A 70 -5.91 7.85 20.20
C LYS A 70 -5.06 7.66 21.43
N TYR A 71 -3.76 7.85 21.29
CA TYR A 71 -2.81 7.83 22.40
C TYR A 71 -1.75 8.89 22.18
N GLY A 72 -1.52 9.74 23.19
CA GLY A 72 -0.53 10.81 23.13
C GLY A 72 -0.65 11.66 21.86
N LYS A 73 0.37 11.56 21.00
CA LYS A 73 0.54 12.41 19.80
C LYS A 73 -0.20 11.91 18.56
N GLY A 74 -0.81 10.72 18.56
CA GLY A 74 -1.37 10.17 17.32
C GLY A 74 -2.37 9.04 17.47
N GLN A 75 -2.79 8.52 16.32
CA GLN A 75 -3.70 7.38 16.26
C GLN A 75 -2.97 6.05 16.44
N VAL A 76 -3.64 5.17 17.16
CA VAL A 76 -3.29 3.77 17.34
C VAL A 76 -4.15 2.95 16.39
N LEU A 77 -3.52 2.19 15.52
CA LEU A 77 -4.15 1.19 14.66
C LEU A 77 -3.83 -0.19 15.21
N ILE A 78 -4.85 -0.99 15.52
CA ILE A 78 -4.70 -2.32 16.09
C ILE A 78 -5.21 -3.35 15.08
N LEU A 79 -4.34 -4.28 14.73
CA LEU A 79 -4.63 -5.41 13.86
C LEU A 79 -4.60 -6.70 14.67
N ASN A 80 -5.39 -7.67 14.23
CA ASN A 80 -5.18 -9.05 14.63
C ASN A 80 -4.05 -9.69 13.80
N GLU A 81 -3.53 -10.81 14.29
CA GLU A 81 -2.44 -11.57 13.67
C GLU A 81 -2.75 -11.96 12.21
N SER A 82 -3.95 -12.45 11.92
CA SER A 82 -4.33 -12.87 10.57
C SER A 82 -4.35 -11.71 9.57
N THR A 83 -4.84 -10.53 9.98
CA THR A 83 -4.84 -9.32 9.16
C THR A 83 -3.41 -8.87 8.89
N ALA A 84 -2.55 -8.86 9.91
CA ALA A 84 -1.14 -8.51 9.72
C ALA A 84 -0.44 -9.47 8.74
N GLN A 85 -0.69 -10.78 8.84
CA GLN A 85 -0.15 -11.77 7.91
C GLN A 85 -0.63 -11.56 6.47
N ALA A 86 -1.91 -11.21 6.26
CA ALA A 86 -2.43 -10.89 4.93
C ALA A 86 -1.72 -9.66 4.32
N LEU A 87 -1.53 -8.61 5.12
CA LEU A 87 -0.86 -7.37 4.69
C LEU A 87 0.66 -7.59 4.44
N ILE A 88 1.30 -8.47 5.22
CA ILE A 88 2.68 -8.91 4.99
C ILE A 88 2.79 -9.67 3.67
N LYS A 89 1.86 -10.59 3.40
CA LYS A 89 1.80 -11.32 2.12
C LYS A 89 1.59 -10.38 0.93
N ALA A 90 0.84 -9.30 1.12
CA ALA A 90 0.68 -8.24 0.12
C ALA A 90 1.90 -7.32 -0.01
N GLN A 91 2.95 -7.50 0.81
CA GLN A 91 4.16 -6.67 0.88
C GLN A 91 3.91 -5.19 1.23
N VAL A 92 2.76 -4.89 1.84
CA VAL A 92 2.41 -3.51 2.24
C VAL A 92 2.90 -3.16 3.64
N PHE A 93 3.36 -4.12 4.43
CA PHE A 93 4.10 -3.86 5.68
C PHE A 93 5.57 -3.57 5.36
N ARG A 94 6.03 -2.36 5.62
CA ARG A 94 7.39 -1.91 5.31
C ARG A 94 8.14 -1.50 6.56
N LYS A 95 9.38 -1.96 6.68
CA LYS A 95 10.29 -1.67 7.78
C LYS A 95 11.38 -0.70 7.33
N ARG A 96 11.72 0.26 8.20
CA ARG A 96 12.89 1.12 8.02
C ARG A 96 14.17 0.29 8.06
N GLU A 97 15.09 0.59 7.14
CA GLU A 97 16.44 0.04 7.20
C GLU A 97 17.43 1.09 7.71
N ASN A 98 17.80 2.05 6.86
CA ASN A 98 18.73 3.13 7.18
C ASN A 98 18.24 4.43 6.53
N GLY A 99 18.21 5.51 7.31
CA GLY A 99 17.74 6.82 6.81
C GLY A 99 16.33 6.73 6.23
N SER A 100 16.18 7.06 4.94
CA SER A 100 14.92 6.99 4.19
C SER A 100 14.67 5.64 3.49
N ASN A 101 15.59 4.68 3.58
CA ASN A 101 15.45 3.38 2.94
C ASN A 101 14.51 2.47 3.75
N PHE A 102 13.82 1.60 3.03
CA PHE A 102 12.86 0.66 3.58
C PHE A 102 12.85 -0.62 2.76
N ARG A 103 12.33 -1.69 3.37
CA ARG A 103 11.95 -2.92 2.67
C ARG A 103 10.63 -3.47 3.20
N PRO A 104 9.86 -4.22 2.38
CA PRO A 104 8.80 -5.06 2.91
C PRO A 104 9.35 -6.05 3.94
N ILE A 105 8.55 -6.38 4.96
CA ILE A 105 8.85 -7.52 5.82
C ILE A 105 8.21 -8.77 5.22
N ASP A 106 8.88 -9.91 5.34
CA ASP A 106 8.41 -11.18 4.76
C ASP A 106 7.69 -12.06 5.78
N THR A 107 7.92 -11.81 7.08
CA THR A 107 7.38 -12.63 8.17
C THR A 107 6.92 -11.76 9.33
N LEU A 108 5.87 -12.19 10.01
CA LEU A 108 5.44 -11.58 11.26
C LEU A 108 6.38 -12.04 12.39
N PRO A 109 6.90 -11.13 13.22
CA PRO A 109 7.71 -11.50 14.38
C PRO A 109 6.96 -12.42 15.35
N LYS A 110 7.71 -13.21 16.10
CA LYS A 110 7.11 -14.05 17.16
C LYS A 110 6.52 -13.14 18.22
N PHE A 111 5.26 -13.38 18.57
CA PHE A 111 4.61 -12.62 19.62
C PHE A 111 5.26 -12.84 20.98
N PRO A 112 5.33 -11.79 21.81
CA PRO A 112 5.77 -11.91 23.20
C PRO A 112 4.72 -12.63 24.05
N LYS A 113 5.02 -12.83 25.34
CA LYS A 113 4.11 -13.49 26.29
C LYS A 113 2.78 -12.72 26.41
N GLU A 114 2.89 -11.40 26.43
CA GLU A 114 1.80 -10.42 26.51
C GLU A 114 0.91 -10.43 25.26
N GLY A 115 1.41 -11.00 24.15
CA GLY A 115 0.61 -11.28 22.96
C GLY A 115 0.37 -10.11 22.01
N SER A 116 1.04 -8.96 22.21
CA SER A 116 0.96 -7.81 21.31
C SER A 116 2.34 -7.24 20.95
N LEU A 117 2.55 -7.00 19.67
CA LEU A 117 3.72 -6.33 19.09
C LEU A 117 3.38 -4.87 18.79
N LEU A 118 4.33 -3.97 19.02
CA LEU A 118 4.26 -2.56 18.64
C LEU A 118 5.21 -2.27 17.49
N PHE A 119 4.66 -1.73 16.41
CA PHE A 119 5.38 -1.16 15.29
C PHE A 119 5.18 0.36 15.28
N ALA A 120 6.24 1.08 15.61
CA ALA A 120 6.24 2.54 15.78
C ALA A 120 7.65 3.07 15.51
N ASN A 121 7.82 4.39 15.47
CA ASN A 121 9.16 4.96 15.31
C ASN A 121 10.11 4.50 16.43
N GLU A 122 11.42 4.44 16.16
CA GLU A 122 12.43 3.94 17.11
C GLU A 122 12.48 4.72 18.44
N GLU A 123 12.03 5.98 18.45
CA GLU A 123 11.87 6.77 19.68
C GLU A 123 10.92 6.11 20.69
N GLU A 124 9.97 5.29 20.21
CA GLU A 124 8.96 4.63 21.03
C GLU A 124 9.41 3.25 21.56
N LYS A 125 10.69 2.87 21.36
CA LYS A 125 11.22 1.54 21.74
C LYS A 125 11.09 1.18 23.22
N ALA A 126 11.04 2.19 24.08
CA ALA A 126 10.94 2.01 25.53
C ALA A 126 9.50 1.73 25.99
N MET A 127 8.50 1.92 25.12
CA MET A 127 7.08 1.76 25.42
C MET A 127 6.75 0.31 25.81
N LYS A 128 5.95 0.16 26.87
CA LYS A 128 5.51 -1.14 27.42
C LYS A 128 3.99 -1.30 27.44
N SER A 129 3.25 -0.21 27.42
CA SER A 129 1.80 -0.19 27.34
C SER A 129 1.33 1.01 26.53
N ILE A 130 0.13 0.88 25.98
CA ILE A 130 -0.63 1.98 25.38
C ILE A 130 -2.00 2.00 26.07
N GLU A 131 -2.36 3.12 26.67
CA GLU A 131 -3.67 3.29 27.31
C GLU A 131 -4.71 3.70 26.27
N LEU A 132 -5.78 2.93 26.12
CA LEU A 132 -6.93 3.27 25.29
C LEU A 132 -8.21 3.07 26.09
N GLU A 133 -9.11 4.05 26.06
CA GLU A 133 -10.42 3.98 26.74
C GLU A 133 -10.30 3.58 28.23
N GLY A 134 -9.28 4.10 28.93
CA GLY A 134 -9.02 3.81 30.34
C GLY A 134 -8.45 2.40 30.62
N LYS A 135 -7.99 1.69 29.59
CA LYS A 135 -7.38 0.35 29.71
C LYS A 135 -5.98 0.35 29.13
N GLU A 136 -5.03 -0.15 29.92
CA GLU A 136 -3.70 -0.42 29.43
C GLU A 136 -3.67 -1.66 28.55
N ILE A 137 -3.15 -1.50 27.33
CA ILE A 137 -2.84 -2.59 26.42
C ILE A 137 -1.33 -2.82 26.50
N PRO A 138 -0.87 -3.96 27.05
CA PRO A 138 0.54 -4.29 27.08
C PRO A 138 1.06 -4.48 25.66
N VAL A 139 2.24 -3.93 25.37
CA VAL A 139 2.89 -4.04 24.06
C VAL A 139 4.38 -4.29 24.20
N THR A 140 4.95 -5.03 23.25
CA THR A 140 6.40 -5.14 23.09
C THR A 140 6.79 -4.50 21.77
N TYR A 141 7.64 -3.48 21.82
CA TYR A 141 8.23 -2.89 20.62
C TYR A 141 8.98 -3.94 19.80
N ASP A 142 8.72 -3.97 18.49
CA ASP A 142 9.44 -4.80 17.54
C ASP A 142 10.37 -3.96 16.64
N SER A 143 9.81 -3.03 15.87
CA SER A 143 10.56 -2.29 14.86
C SER A 143 9.86 -1.03 14.34
N ASP A 144 10.62 -0.14 13.68
CA ASP A 144 10.09 0.97 12.89
C ASP A 144 9.51 0.48 11.57
N THR A 145 8.31 -0.08 11.69
CA THR A 145 7.52 -0.65 10.59
C THR A 145 6.17 0.05 10.49
N TRP A 146 5.67 0.25 9.26
CA TRP A 146 4.39 0.87 8.96
C TRP A 146 3.66 0.15 7.83
N ILE A 147 2.43 0.58 7.54
CA ILE A 147 1.58 0.00 6.49
C ILE A 147 1.41 0.99 5.34
N GLY A 148 1.63 0.51 4.12
CA GLY A 148 1.57 1.29 2.90
C GLY A 148 2.92 1.87 2.52
N ASN A 149 2.91 2.74 1.50
CA ASN A 149 4.14 3.17 0.87
C ASN A 149 5.02 4.03 1.81
N ASN A 150 4.36 4.80 2.67
CA ASN A 150 4.97 5.76 3.58
C ASN A 150 4.15 5.81 4.87
N ARG A 151 4.82 6.04 6.02
CA ARG A 151 4.14 6.11 7.32
C ARG A 151 3.20 7.33 7.35
N LYS A 152 1.89 7.09 7.46
CA LYS A 152 0.89 8.14 7.68
C LYS A 152 0.68 8.35 9.18
N TYR A 153 1.50 9.20 9.79
CA TYR A 153 1.43 9.52 11.22
C TYR A 153 0.04 9.88 11.76
N PRO A 154 -0.83 10.63 11.05
CA PRO A 154 -2.17 10.92 11.55
C PRO A 154 -3.05 9.69 11.83
N THR A 155 -2.78 8.55 11.18
CA THR A 155 -3.62 7.35 11.24
C THR A 155 -2.85 6.09 11.68
N GLN A 156 -1.52 6.16 11.73
CA GLN A 156 -0.62 5.04 12.01
C GLN A 156 0.60 5.49 12.82
N TRP A 157 0.38 6.33 13.84
CA TRP A 157 1.46 6.71 14.76
C TRP A 157 1.98 5.47 15.49
N TYR A 158 1.04 4.66 15.99
CA TYR A 158 1.29 3.36 16.60
C TYR A 158 0.52 2.29 15.83
N VAL A 159 1.22 1.23 15.39
CA VAL A 159 0.57 0.04 14.83
C VAL A 159 0.78 -1.11 15.80
N ILE A 160 -0.29 -1.57 16.42
CA ILE A 160 -0.27 -2.75 17.29
C ILE A 160 -0.72 -3.95 16.48
N VAL A 161 0.03 -5.04 16.52
CA VAL A 161 -0.43 -6.35 16.05
C VAL A 161 -0.61 -7.22 17.27
N ALA A 162 -1.81 -7.73 17.49
CA ALA A 162 -2.15 -8.59 18.62
C ALA A 162 -2.48 -10.01 18.17
N LYS A 163 -2.15 -11.01 19.00
CA LYS A 163 -2.66 -12.38 18.84
C LYS A 163 -4.18 -12.33 18.73
N ASN A 164 -4.76 -13.23 17.94
CA ASN A 164 -6.21 -13.25 17.71
C ASN A 164 -7.05 -13.32 18.99
N SER A 165 -6.58 -13.99 20.05
CA SER A 165 -7.24 -14.02 21.36
C SER A 165 -7.19 -12.65 22.05
N VAL A 166 -6.00 -12.05 22.16
CA VAL A 166 -5.79 -10.73 22.77
C VAL A 166 -6.56 -9.64 22.02
N TYR A 167 -6.54 -9.68 20.68
CA TYR A 167 -7.31 -8.74 19.86
C TYR A 167 -8.79 -8.74 20.22
N LYS A 168 -9.41 -9.90 20.47
CA LYS A 168 -10.84 -9.99 20.83
C LYS A 168 -11.14 -9.35 22.19
N GLU A 169 -10.20 -9.36 23.12
CA GLU A 169 -10.36 -8.81 24.47
C GLU A 169 -10.23 -7.29 24.51
N ILE A 170 -9.50 -6.69 23.57
CA ILE A 170 -9.34 -5.23 23.46
C ILE A 170 -10.69 -4.61 23.04
N LYS A 171 -11.36 -3.89 23.94
CA LYS A 171 -12.67 -3.26 23.67
C LYS A 171 -12.48 -1.76 23.38
N VAL A 172 -12.17 -1.44 22.12
CA VAL A 172 -12.05 -0.06 21.60
C VAL A 172 -12.80 0.07 20.29
N ASN A 173 -12.85 1.28 19.71
CA ASN A 173 -13.54 1.54 18.46
C ASN A 173 -13.07 0.60 17.34
N GLU A 174 -14.00 -0.03 16.63
CA GLU A 174 -13.73 -0.92 15.50
C GLU A 174 -14.20 -0.27 14.20
N THR A 175 -13.38 -0.38 13.16
CA THR A 175 -13.65 0.17 11.84
C THR A 175 -13.14 -0.81 10.77
N LYS A 176 -13.21 -0.41 9.50
CA LYS A 176 -12.75 -1.25 8.39
C LYS A 176 -11.43 -0.76 7.84
N MET A 177 -10.59 -1.72 7.47
CA MET A 177 -9.48 -1.54 6.56
C MET A 177 -9.79 -2.30 5.28
N GLN A 178 -9.62 -1.66 4.14
CA GLN A 178 -9.85 -2.25 2.83
C GLN A 178 -8.59 -2.13 2.00
N LEU A 179 -8.17 -3.23 1.39
CA LEU A 179 -7.08 -3.27 0.43
C LEU A 179 -7.67 -3.59 -0.94
N LEU A 180 -7.80 -2.55 -1.76
CA LEU A 180 -8.20 -2.67 -3.15
C LEU A 180 -6.98 -3.04 -3.97
N HIS A 181 -7.02 -4.18 -4.63
CA HIS A 181 -6.04 -4.55 -5.64
C HIS A 181 -6.53 -4.03 -6.98
N LEU A 182 -5.70 -3.27 -7.68
CA LEU A 182 -6.08 -2.67 -8.96
C LEU A 182 -5.68 -3.57 -10.13
N LYS A 183 -6.44 -3.49 -11.22
CA LYS A 183 -6.16 -4.15 -12.51
C LYS A 183 -4.91 -3.57 -13.17
N LYS A 184 -4.61 -2.29 -12.91
CA LYS A 184 -3.47 -1.55 -13.45
C LYS A 184 -2.95 -0.54 -12.41
N SER A 185 -1.68 -0.19 -12.51
CA SER A 185 -1.06 0.83 -11.67
C SER A 185 -1.62 2.24 -11.98
N LEU A 186 -1.75 3.08 -10.96
CA LEU A 186 -2.10 4.51 -11.07
C LEU A 186 -0.86 5.42 -11.14
N GLY A 187 0.32 4.85 -11.43
CA GLY A 187 1.61 5.54 -11.47
C GLY A 187 2.64 4.82 -10.60
N ASP A 188 3.80 5.44 -10.38
CA ASP A 188 4.83 4.88 -9.50
C ASP A 188 5.00 5.76 -8.25
N GLU A 189 5.26 5.12 -7.10
CA GLU A 189 5.64 5.82 -5.86
C GLU A 189 6.93 6.65 -6.06
N LYS A 190 7.86 6.10 -6.86
CA LYS A 190 9.13 6.72 -7.22
C LYS A 190 9.20 6.85 -8.74
N PRO A 191 8.57 7.88 -9.33
CA PRO A 191 8.52 8.03 -10.78
C PRO A 191 9.92 8.24 -11.36
N LYS A 192 10.16 7.70 -12.57
CA LYS A 192 11.44 7.82 -13.28
C LYS A 192 11.71 9.25 -13.79
N MET A 193 10.65 9.98 -14.11
CA MET A 193 10.72 11.38 -14.54
C MET A 193 10.07 12.25 -13.47
N SER A 194 10.75 13.32 -13.07
CA SER A 194 10.23 14.28 -12.07
C SER A 194 8.94 14.98 -12.52
N THR A 195 8.60 14.91 -13.81
CA THR A 195 7.38 15.45 -14.40
C THR A 195 6.21 14.48 -14.39
N ASP A 196 6.42 13.20 -14.07
CA ASP A 196 5.32 12.26 -13.92
C ASP A 196 4.60 12.51 -12.59
N ASN A 197 3.53 13.29 -12.70
CA ASN A 197 2.68 13.67 -11.59
C ASN A 197 1.42 12.81 -11.49
N THR A 198 1.37 11.63 -12.14
CA THR A 198 0.14 10.82 -12.20
C THR A 198 -0.37 10.46 -10.81
N LEU A 199 0.50 9.89 -9.97
CA LEU A 199 0.14 9.50 -8.61
C LEU A 199 -0.14 10.72 -7.71
N ILE A 200 0.58 11.83 -7.92
CA ILE A 200 0.35 13.10 -7.19
C ILE A 200 -1.05 13.64 -7.51
N ASN A 201 -1.42 13.67 -8.79
CA ASN A 201 -2.74 14.11 -9.23
C ASN A 201 -3.85 13.21 -8.68
N GLU A 202 -3.62 11.90 -8.60
CA GLU A 202 -4.59 10.98 -7.97
C GLU A 202 -4.71 11.22 -6.46
N ASN A 203 -3.61 11.50 -5.74
CA ASN A 203 -3.68 11.90 -4.32
C ASN A 203 -4.52 13.16 -4.14
N VAL A 204 -4.32 14.20 -4.95
CA VAL A 204 -5.11 15.45 -4.86
C VAL A 204 -6.61 15.19 -5.10
N LYS A 205 -6.96 14.31 -6.05
CA LYS A 205 -8.36 13.94 -6.31
C LYS A 205 -8.98 13.23 -5.11
N VAL A 206 -8.25 12.29 -4.51
CA VAL A 206 -8.70 11.58 -3.29
C VAL A 206 -8.83 12.55 -2.12
N GLU A 207 -7.87 13.43 -1.89
CA GLU A 207 -7.90 14.41 -0.80
C GLU A 207 -9.12 15.32 -0.88
N LYS A 208 -9.50 15.76 -2.08
CA LYS A 208 -10.74 16.54 -2.30
C LYS A 208 -12.00 15.71 -2.01
N LEU A 209 -12.02 14.44 -2.39
CA LEU A 209 -13.17 13.56 -2.14
C LEU A 209 -13.38 13.28 -0.65
N ILE A 210 -12.30 13.28 0.14
CA ILE A 210 -12.34 12.99 1.58
C ILE A 210 -12.28 14.24 2.45
N GLU A 211 -12.40 15.43 1.87
CA GLU A 211 -12.18 16.68 2.60
C GLU A 211 -13.09 16.82 3.83
N GLY A 212 -14.36 16.42 3.71
CA GLY A 212 -15.34 16.40 4.80
C GLY A 212 -15.11 15.31 5.86
N PHE A 213 -14.14 14.41 5.65
CA PHE A 213 -13.85 13.26 6.51
C PHE A 213 -12.37 13.23 6.95
N LYS A 214 -11.66 14.35 6.83
CA LYS A 214 -10.24 14.48 7.21
C LYS A 214 -10.05 14.06 8.68
N GLY A 215 -9.15 13.11 8.92
CA GLY A 215 -8.85 12.58 10.26
C GLY A 215 -9.74 11.43 10.71
N GLU A 216 -10.82 11.16 9.99
CA GLU A 216 -11.71 10.02 10.22
C GLU A 216 -11.44 8.87 9.25
N ILE A 217 -10.96 9.20 8.04
CA ILE A 217 -10.55 8.23 7.04
C ILE A 217 -9.10 8.42 6.60
N SER A 218 -8.42 7.30 6.36
CA SER A 218 -7.08 7.22 5.80
C SER A 218 -7.18 6.60 4.41
N VAL A 219 -6.56 7.23 3.42
CA VAL A 219 -6.39 6.63 2.09
C VAL A 219 -4.91 6.70 1.71
N GLN A 220 -4.39 5.60 1.21
CA GLN A 220 -3.03 5.51 0.66
C GLN A 220 -3.03 4.70 -0.62
N PHE A 221 -2.35 5.19 -1.64
CA PHE A 221 -1.92 4.32 -2.73
C PHE A 221 -0.75 3.48 -2.26
N VAL A 222 -0.78 2.20 -2.59
CA VAL A 222 0.20 1.23 -2.12
C VAL A 222 0.74 0.40 -3.28
N THR A 223 1.97 -0.07 -3.12
CA THR A 223 2.55 -1.13 -3.95
C THR A 223 2.28 -2.46 -3.29
N ILE A 224 1.48 -3.27 -3.95
CA ILE A 224 1.21 -4.68 -3.63
C ILE A 224 2.19 -5.53 -4.43
N GLY A 225 2.93 -6.39 -3.72
CA GLY A 225 3.82 -7.37 -4.33
C GLY A 225 3.07 -8.42 -5.15
N GLU A 226 3.73 -9.02 -6.13
CA GLU A 226 3.17 -10.20 -6.80
C GLU A 226 3.10 -11.36 -5.80
N LYS A 227 1.95 -12.06 -5.75
CA LYS A 227 1.80 -13.29 -4.96
C LYS A 227 2.80 -14.31 -5.54
N SER A 228 3.95 -14.48 -4.88
CA SER A 228 4.92 -15.55 -5.17
C SER A 228 4.32 -16.93 -4.94
#